data_AF-A0AAW2NKJ8-F1
#
_entry.id   AF-A0AAW2NKJ8-F1
#
_cell.length_a   1.000
_cell.length_b   1.000
_cell.length_c   1.000
_cell.angle_alpha   90.00
_cell.angle_beta   90.00
_cell.angle_gamma   90.00
#
_symmetry.space_group_name_H-M   'P 1'
#
loop_
_entity.id
_entity.type
_entity.pdbx_description
1 polymer ?
#
loop_
_entity_poly.entity_id
_entity_poly.type
_entity_poly.pdbx_seq_one_letter_code
_entity_poly.pdbx_strand_id
1 'polypeptide(L)'
;MQILDTIGDKGLDVVASTCKELQELRVFPSDLYGVGNAAVTEEGLVAVSAGCPKLNSLLYFCQQMTNAALITVAKNCPNFIRFRLCTLDPTIPDAVTNQPLDEGFGAIVQSCKGLKRLSVSGLLTDQVFLYIGMYAEQLEMLSIAFAGDSDKGMLYVLNGCKKLKKLEIRDSPFGNVALLADVGKYETMRSLWMSSCEVTFGACKTLAEKMPRLNVEIINEGEQIEASPDDRHRVEKMYLYRTLVGPRRDAPDFVWTL
;
A
#
# COMPACT_ATOMS: atom_id res chain seq x y z
N MET A 1 21.41 1.41 -2.18
CA MET A 1 21.98 0.33 -1.35
C MET A 1 20.89 -0.69 -1.08
N GLN A 2 21.20 -1.99 -1.17
CA GLN A 2 20.29 -3.09 -0.86
C GLN A 2 20.98 -4.02 0.14
N ILE A 3 20.33 -4.30 1.27
CA ILE A 3 20.91 -5.04 2.40
C ILE A 3 19.84 -5.88 3.09
N LEU A 4 20.27 -6.85 3.90
CA LEU A 4 19.40 -7.60 4.80
C LEU A 4 19.31 -6.90 6.17
N ASP A 5 18.22 -7.15 6.90
CA ASP A 5 17.97 -6.68 8.26
C ASP A 5 19.00 -7.17 9.29
N THR A 6 19.80 -8.20 8.95
CA THR A 6 20.95 -8.65 9.74
C THR A 6 22.00 -7.56 9.95
N ILE A 7 21.96 -6.46 9.20
CA ILE A 7 22.78 -5.27 9.45
C ILE A 7 22.54 -4.69 10.86
N GLY A 8 21.31 -4.82 11.38
CA GLY A 8 20.85 -4.22 12.63
C GLY A 8 20.90 -2.69 12.64
N ASP A 9 20.31 -2.10 13.68
CA ASP A 9 20.27 -0.63 13.82
C ASP A 9 21.66 -0.01 13.98
N LYS A 10 22.58 -0.70 14.65
CA LYS A 10 23.98 -0.28 14.78
C LYS A 10 24.69 -0.18 13.42
N GLY A 11 24.45 -1.12 12.51
CA GLY A 11 25.02 -1.05 11.18
C GLY A 11 24.38 0.07 10.34
N LEU A 12 23.08 0.32 10.53
CA LEU A 12 22.40 1.47 9.91
C LEU A 12 22.91 2.82 10.44
N ASP A 13 23.32 2.91 11.71
CA ASP A 13 23.98 4.09 12.26
C ASP A 13 25.36 4.35 11.61
N VAL A 14 26.13 3.29 11.34
CA VAL A 14 27.39 3.40 10.57
C VAL A 14 27.11 3.87 9.14
N VAL A 15 26.06 3.36 8.50
CA VAL A 15 25.62 3.85 7.18
C VAL A 15 25.25 5.33 7.26
N ALA A 16 24.47 5.74 8.26
CA ALA A 16 24.04 7.11 8.45
C ALA A 16 25.23 8.07 8.63
N SER A 17 26.25 7.67 9.38
CA SER A 17 27.46 8.48 9.61
C SER A 17 28.39 8.53 8.39
N THR A 18 28.41 7.49 7.55
CA THR A 18 29.38 7.36 6.44
C THR A 18 28.81 7.78 5.08
N CYS A 19 27.57 7.38 4.76
CA CYS A 19 27.00 7.45 3.41
C CYS A 19 26.15 8.70 3.17
N LYS A 20 26.74 9.90 3.19
CA LYS A 20 26.02 11.19 3.06
C LYS A 20 25.31 11.39 1.71
N GLU A 21 25.75 10.68 0.69
CA GLU A 21 25.21 10.74 -0.67
C GLU A 21 24.14 9.66 -0.95
N LEU A 22 23.72 8.90 0.06
CA LEU A 22 22.75 7.83 -0.11
C LEU A 22 21.38 8.38 -0.54
N GLN A 23 20.92 7.95 -1.71
CA GLN A 23 19.61 8.34 -2.26
C GLN A 23 18.54 7.24 -2.13
N GLU A 24 18.97 5.98 -2.09
CA GLU A 24 18.07 4.84 -2.04
C GLU A 24 18.56 3.78 -1.05
N LEU A 25 17.68 3.41 -0.13
CA LEU A 25 17.89 2.32 0.82
C LEU A 25 16.79 1.28 0.66
N ARG A 26 17.19 0.00 0.53
CA ARG A 26 16.30 -1.14 0.65
C ARG A 26 16.84 -2.09 1.72
N VAL A 27 16.08 -2.33 2.77
CA VAL A 27 16.37 -3.32 3.81
C VAL A 27 15.36 -4.45 3.68
N PHE A 28 15.82 -5.65 3.41
CA PHE A 28 15.00 -6.85 3.24
C PHE A 28 15.07 -7.73 4.50
N PRO A 29 14.00 -8.47 4.80
CA PRO A 29 14.03 -9.40 5.92
C PRO A 29 14.92 -10.61 5.57
N SER A 30 15.77 -11.01 6.50
CA SER A 30 16.57 -12.24 6.38
C SER A 30 15.77 -13.49 6.68
N ASP A 31 14.76 -13.39 7.54
CA ASP A 31 13.77 -14.42 7.83
C ASP A 31 12.36 -13.80 7.81
N LEU A 32 11.50 -14.34 6.94
CA LEU A 32 10.11 -13.89 6.80
C LEU A 32 9.22 -14.34 7.98
N TYR A 33 9.68 -15.29 8.78
CA TYR A 33 8.92 -15.84 9.92
C TYR A 33 9.30 -15.19 11.26
N GLY A 34 10.24 -14.22 11.26
CA GLY A 34 10.58 -13.43 12.45
C GLY A 34 11.24 -14.23 13.58
N VAL A 35 11.83 -15.39 13.29
CA VAL A 35 12.46 -16.26 14.29
C VAL A 35 13.93 -15.84 14.58
N GLY A 36 14.44 -14.86 13.83
CA GLY A 36 15.79 -14.32 13.98
C GLY A 36 15.92 -13.13 14.95
N ASN A 37 17.00 -13.12 15.74
CA ASN A 37 17.39 -12.04 16.67
C ASN A 37 17.98 -10.79 15.98
N ALA A 38 18.19 -10.82 14.66
CA ALA A 38 18.89 -9.77 13.93
C ALA A 38 17.90 -9.02 13.01
N ALA A 39 17.07 -8.17 13.62
CA ALA A 39 16.15 -7.31 12.91
C ALA A 39 16.47 -5.85 13.13
N VAL A 40 16.11 -5.04 12.13
CA VAL A 40 16.15 -3.58 12.24
C VAL A 40 14.83 -3.08 12.83
N THR A 41 14.90 -1.98 13.57
CA THR A 41 13.75 -1.30 14.16
C THR A 41 13.57 0.09 13.52
N GLU A 42 12.69 0.90 14.09
CA GLU A 42 12.57 2.30 13.71
C GLU A 42 13.82 3.13 14.03
N GLU A 43 14.64 2.71 15.00
CA GLU A 43 15.86 3.45 15.39
C GLU A 43 16.85 3.54 14.23
N GLY A 44 17.09 2.43 13.53
CA GLY A 44 17.97 2.41 12.36
C GLY A 44 17.45 3.30 11.23
N LEU A 45 16.12 3.34 11.01
CA LEU A 45 15.52 4.21 10.00
C LEU A 45 15.64 5.69 10.40
N VAL A 46 15.44 6.03 11.67
CA VAL A 46 15.62 7.39 12.19
C VAL A 46 17.08 7.83 12.01
N ALA A 47 18.04 6.99 12.38
CA ALA A 47 19.47 7.27 12.20
C ALA A 47 19.80 7.57 10.74
N VAL A 48 19.38 6.68 9.82
CA VAL A 48 19.60 6.88 8.37
C VAL A 48 18.94 8.18 7.89
N SER A 49 17.71 8.48 8.30
CA SER A 49 17.03 9.71 7.87
C SER A 49 17.78 10.97 8.32
N ALA A 50 18.38 10.95 9.52
CA ALA A 50 19.17 12.06 10.04
C ALA A 50 20.55 12.17 9.35
N GLY A 51 21.17 11.03 9.01
CA GLY A 51 22.51 10.98 8.44
C GLY A 51 22.59 11.14 6.92
N CYS A 52 21.52 10.83 6.19
CA CYS A 52 21.48 10.75 4.73
C CYS A 52 20.48 11.76 4.12
N PRO A 53 20.84 13.05 4.00
CA PRO A 53 19.90 14.11 3.59
C PRO A 53 19.41 14.00 2.14
N LYS A 54 20.06 13.19 1.31
CA LYS A 54 19.67 12.95 -0.09
C LYS A 54 18.75 11.73 -0.27
N LEU A 55 18.40 11.05 0.82
CA LEU A 55 17.54 9.87 0.77
C LEU A 55 16.14 10.27 0.26
N ASN A 56 15.73 9.63 -0.82
CA ASN A 56 14.45 9.91 -1.46
C ASN A 56 13.69 8.64 -1.90
N SER A 57 14.29 7.46 -1.70
CA SER A 57 13.68 6.17 -2.00
C SER A 57 13.94 5.16 -0.89
N LEU A 58 12.89 4.70 -0.25
CA LEU A 58 12.95 3.74 0.84
C LEU A 58 12.11 2.50 0.55
N LEU A 59 12.68 1.33 0.82
CA LEU A 59 11.96 0.09 1.10
C LEU A 59 12.50 -0.47 2.42
N TYR A 60 11.67 -0.56 3.44
CA TYR A 60 12.13 -0.94 4.77
C TYR A 60 11.23 -2.00 5.36
N PHE A 61 11.80 -3.17 5.61
CA PHE A 61 11.17 -4.22 6.39
C PHE A 61 11.71 -4.17 7.82
N CYS A 62 10.81 -4.14 8.81
CA CYS A 62 11.20 -4.04 10.22
C CYS A 62 10.21 -4.78 11.13
N GLN A 63 10.65 -5.06 12.36
CA GLN A 63 9.82 -5.73 13.37
C GLN A 63 8.81 -4.79 14.05
N GLN A 64 9.20 -3.53 14.24
CA GLN A 64 8.38 -2.54 14.93
C GLN A 64 8.53 -1.15 14.31
N MET A 65 7.57 -0.27 14.62
CA MET A 65 7.57 1.13 14.20
C MET A 65 6.84 2.00 15.23
N THR A 66 7.13 3.31 15.22
CA THR A 66 6.41 4.31 16.02
C THR A 66 6.02 5.53 15.17
N ASN A 67 4.93 6.21 15.56
CA ASN A 67 4.53 7.49 14.99
C ASN A 67 5.63 8.53 15.15
N ALA A 68 6.29 8.57 16.31
CA ALA A 68 7.39 9.51 16.59
C ALA A 68 8.56 9.33 15.61
N ALA A 69 8.91 8.08 15.28
CA ALA A 69 9.95 7.80 14.29
C ALA A 69 9.53 8.24 12.89
N LEU A 70 8.32 7.91 12.44
CA LEU A 70 7.81 8.34 11.12
C LEU A 70 7.75 9.87 10.99
N ILE A 71 7.30 10.56 12.04
CA ILE A 71 7.31 12.04 12.10
C ILE A 71 8.74 12.58 12.00
N THR A 72 9.70 11.96 12.67
CA THR A 72 11.11 12.36 12.63
C THR A 72 11.69 12.16 11.23
N VAL A 73 11.42 11.01 10.61
CA VAL A 73 11.84 10.69 9.24
C VAL A 73 11.24 11.68 8.24
N ALA A 74 9.96 12.02 8.38
CA ALA A 74 9.27 13.01 7.54
C ALA A 74 9.93 14.40 7.62
N LYS A 75 10.35 14.81 8.82
CA LYS A 75 11.06 16.08 9.04
C LYS A 75 12.47 16.08 8.46
N ASN A 76 13.20 14.98 8.62
CA ASN A 76 14.58 14.88 8.18
C ASN A 76 14.71 14.74 6.65
N CYS A 77 13.75 14.07 6.00
CA CYS A 77 13.79 13.74 4.58
C CYS A 77 12.49 14.16 3.86
N PRO A 78 12.20 15.46 3.69
CA PRO A 78 10.96 15.94 3.06
C PRO A 78 10.90 15.68 1.54
N ASN A 79 11.97 15.16 0.94
CA ASN A 79 12.09 14.97 -0.51
C ASN A 79 11.83 13.51 -0.95
N PHE A 80 11.16 12.69 -0.13
CA PHE A 80 10.82 11.33 -0.54
C PHE A 80 9.95 11.29 -1.80
N ILE A 81 10.42 10.51 -2.77
CA ILE A 81 9.68 10.15 -3.99
C ILE A 81 9.04 8.78 -3.83
N ARG A 82 9.69 7.87 -3.08
CA ARG A 82 9.21 6.52 -2.80
C ARG A 82 9.40 6.22 -1.32
N PHE A 83 8.33 5.90 -0.63
CA PHE A 83 8.36 5.50 0.78
C PHE A 83 7.56 4.21 0.95
N ARG A 84 8.24 3.10 1.21
CA ARG A 84 7.59 1.80 1.35
C ARG A 84 8.03 1.19 2.68
N LEU A 85 7.10 1.13 3.61
CA LEU A 85 7.31 0.50 4.90
C LEU A 85 6.49 -0.79 4.98
N CYS A 86 7.13 -1.86 5.44
CA CYS A 86 6.49 -3.15 5.65
C CYS A 86 6.88 -3.67 7.03
N THR A 87 5.93 -3.70 7.96
CA THR A 87 6.12 -4.37 9.25
C THR A 87 5.94 -5.87 9.05
N LEU A 88 6.73 -6.70 9.75
CA LEU A 88 6.61 -8.17 9.63
C LEU A 88 5.26 -8.67 10.15
N ASP A 89 4.76 -8.07 11.23
CA ASP A 89 3.35 -8.16 11.63
C ASP A 89 2.60 -6.98 10.99
N PRO A 90 1.66 -7.22 10.06
CA PRO A 90 0.99 -6.15 9.33
C PRO A 90 -0.03 -5.38 10.18
N THR A 91 -0.39 -5.87 11.37
CA THR A 91 -1.39 -5.26 12.28
C THR A 91 -0.78 -4.68 13.55
N ILE A 92 0.56 -4.65 13.64
CA ILE A 92 1.26 -4.14 14.83
C ILE A 92 0.99 -2.64 15.02
N PRO A 93 0.60 -2.21 16.22
CA PRO A 93 0.44 -0.79 16.52
C PRO A 93 1.80 -0.11 16.73
N ASP A 94 1.77 1.19 17.00
CA ASP A 94 2.91 1.92 17.54
C ASP A 94 3.47 1.20 18.76
N ALA A 95 4.74 0.80 18.70
CA ALA A 95 5.38 -0.03 19.72
C ALA A 95 5.48 0.62 21.11
N VAL A 96 5.30 1.94 21.21
CA VAL A 96 5.39 2.69 22.46
C VAL A 96 4.00 3.10 22.95
N THR A 97 3.15 3.60 22.05
CA THR A 97 1.86 4.22 22.44
C THR A 97 0.66 3.28 22.26
N ASN A 98 0.84 2.13 21.61
CA ASN A 98 -0.23 1.22 21.18
C ASN A 98 -1.33 1.90 20.34
N GLN A 99 -1.04 3.06 19.75
CA GLN A 99 -1.94 3.74 18.83
C GLN A 99 -1.74 3.25 17.40
N PRO A 100 -2.73 3.45 16.51
CA PRO A 100 -2.51 3.33 15.08
C PRO A 100 -1.36 4.22 14.59
N LEU A 101 -0.72 3.83 13.48
CA LEU A 101 0.37 4.58 12.85
C LEU A 101 -0.12 5.73 11.93
N ASP A 102 -1.39 6.14 12.06
CA ASP A 102 -2.04 7.11 11.19
C ASP A 102 -1.32 8.46 11.18
N GLU A 103 -0.93 8.97 12.35
CA GLU A 103 -0.24 10.26 12.50
C GLU A 103 1.17 10.24 11.89
N GLY A 104 1.86 9.12 12.02
CA GLY A 104 3.19 8.91 11.45
C GLY A 104 3.16 8.94 9.93
N PHE A 105 2.29 8.14 9.31
CA PHE A 105 2.10 8.18 7.86
C PHE A 105 1.51 9.51 7.39
N GLY A 106 0.61 10.12 8.18
CA GLY A 106 0.09 11.46 7.97
C GLY A 106 1.21 12.49 7.82
N ALA A 107 2.18 12.48 8.74
CA ALA A 107 3.35 13.37 8.67
C ALA A 107 4.21 13.11 7.43
N ILE A 108 4.38 11.85 7.01
CA ILE A 108 5.12 11.49 5.78
C ILE A 108 4.44 12.11 4.56
N VAL A 109 3.13 11.89 4.36
CA VAL A 109 2.42 12.43 3.18
C VAL A 109 2.23 13.94 3.25
N GLN A 110 2.15 14.51 4.45
CA GLN A 110 2.07 15.95 4.65
C GLN A 110 3.39 16.63 4.32
N SER A 111 4.53 16.06 4.70
CA SER A 111 5.85 16.67 4.48
C SER A 111 6.39 16.39 3.07
N CYS A 112 6.21 15.17 2.57
CA CYS A 112 6.80 14.69 1.32
C CYS A 112 5.90 14.99 0.11
N LYS A 113 5.80 16.25 -0.29
CA LYS A 113 4.91 16.70 -1.38
C LYS A 113 5.22 16.08 -2.75
N GLY A 114 6.43 15.59 -2.94
CA GLY A 114 6.88 14.90 -4.18
C GLY A 114 6.62 13.39 -4.19
N LEU A 115 5.94 12.83 -3.19
CA LEU A 115 5.77 11.39 -3.03
C LEU A 115 4.93 10.78 -4.17
N LYS A 116 5.52 9.83 -4.89
CA LYS A 116 4.91 9.14 -6.03
C LYS A 116 4.54 7.69 -5.75
N ARG A 117 5.22 7.05 -4.79
CA ARG A 117 4.93 5.67 -4.40
C ARG A 117 4.91 5.51 -2.89
N LEU A 118 3.83 4.97 -2.38
CA LEU A 118 3.62 4.71 -0.96
C LEU A 118 3.22 3.24 -0.75
N SER A 119 3.81 2.59 0.24
CA SER A 119 3.30 1.35 0.81
C SER A 119 3.17 1.55 2.32
N VAL A 120 1.99 1.25 2.86
CA VAL A 120 1.65 1.41 4.28
C VAL A 120 1.50 0.03 4.93
N SER A 121 1.79 -0.06 6.23
CA SER A 121 1.77 -1.29 7.03
C SER A 121 1.67 -0.93 8.52
N GLY A 122 1.21 -1.87 9.35
CA GLY A 122 0.93 -1.67 10.76
C GLY A 122 -0.56 -1.37 11.01
N LEU A 123 -0.94 -1.19 12.27
CA LEU A 123 -2.33 -0.83 12.63
C LEU A 123 -2.67 0.55 12.05
N LEU A 124 -3.67 0.59 11.16
CA LEU A 124 -4.07 1.79 10.43
C LEU A 124 -5.59 1.86 10.31
N THR A 125 -6.15 3.04 10.57
CA THR A 125 -7.60 3.31 10.51
C THR A 125 -7.96 4.05 9.22
N ASP A 126 -9.23 4.37 9.01
CA ASP A 126 -9.66 5.24 7.91
C ASP A 126 -8.97 6.62 7.92
N GLN A 127 -8.43 7.06 9.07
CA GLN A 127 -7.77 8.34 9.25
C GLN A 127 -6.49 8.48 8.41
N VAL A 128 -5.67 7.43 8.27
CA VAL A 128 -4.46 7.51 7.41
C VAL A 128 -4.84 7.79 5.96
N PHE A 129 -5.95 7.21 5.50
CA PHE A 129 -6.40 7.37 4.13
C PHE A 129 -7.01 8.74 3.89
N LEU A 130 -7.64 9.33 4.91
CA LEU A 130 -8.02 10.75 4.89
C LEU A 130 -6.78 11.62 4.69
N TYR A 131 -5.71 11.42 5.45
CA TYR A 131 -4.46 12.17 5.29
C TYR A 131 -3.81 11.96 3.92
N ILE A 132 -3.78 10.72 3.41
CA ILE A 132 -3.30 10.41 2.07
C ILE A 132 -4.11 11.17 1.02
N GLY A 133 -5.45 11.14 1.11
CA GLY A 133 -6.34 11.87 0.22
C GLY A 133 -6.14 13.39 0.28
N MET A 134 -5.89 13.94 1.46
CA MET A 134 -5.69 15.38 1.66
C MET A 134 -4.34 15.89 1.15
N TYR A 135 -3.27 15.10 1.29
CA TYR A 135 -1.91 15.61 1.12
C TYR A 135 -1.10 14.97 -0.02
N ALA A 136 -1.41 13.73 -0.43
CA ALA A 136 -0.60 12.96 -1.39
C ALA A 136 -1.03 13.19 -2.86
N GLU A 137 -1.14 14.44 -3.29
CA GLU A 137 -1.65 14.79 -4.62
C GLU A 137 -0.81 14.25 -5.80
N GLN A 138 0.49 14.01 -5.56
CA GLN A 138 1.43 13.49 -6.54
C GLN A 138 1.51 11.95 -6.59
N LEU A 139 0.74 11.26 -5.73
CA LEU A 139 0.84 9.82 -5.58
C LEU A 139 0.37 9.11 -6.84
N GLU A 140 1.24 8.25 -7.39
CA GLU A 140 0.98 7.46 -8.59
C GLU A 140 0.73 5.99 -8.27
N MET A 141 1.28 5.48 -7.17
CA MET A 141 1.12 4.09 -6.75
C MET A 141 0.97 3.97 -5.24
N LEU A 142 -0.10 3.33 -4.80
CA LEU A 142 -0.38 3.02 -3.40
C LEU A 142 -0.59 1.51 -3.23
N SER A 143 0.10 0.93 -2.25
CA SER A 143 -0.12 -0.46 -1.82
C SER A 143 -0.60 -0.45 -0.37
N ILE A 144 -1.71 -1.16 -0.11
CA ILE A 144 -2.41 -1.26 1.18
C ILE A 144 -2.54 -2.73 1.54
N ALA A 145 -2.24 -3.08 2.79
CA ALA A 145 -2.44 -4.42 3.33
C ALA A 145 -2.90 -4.32 4.80
N PHE A 146 -3.95 -5.05 5.18
CA PHE A 146 -4.41 -5.14 6.59
C PHE A 146 -4.71 -3.78 7.24
N ALA A 147 -5.34 -2.88 6.49
CA ALA A 147 -5.52 -1.50 6.94
C ALA A 147 -6.90 -0.92 6.57
N GLY A 148 -7.38 0.00 7.41
CA GLY A 148 -8.67 0.69 7.27
C GLY A 148 -9.78 0.05 8.08
N ASP A 149 -10.89 0.77 8.20
CA ASP A 149 -12.07 0.35 8.97
C ASP A 149 -13.30 0.19 8.07
N SER A 150 -13.38 0.97 6.98
CA SER A 150 -14.54 0.98 6.10
C SER A 150 -14.23 1.50 4.70
N ASP A 151 -15.23 1.41 3.81
CA ASP A 151 -15.19 2.01 2.46
C ASP A 151 -14.74 3.49 2.43
N LYS A 152 -14.90 4.24 3.53
CA LYS A 152 -14.44 5.65 3.59
C LYS A 152 -12.95 5.77 3.33
N GLY A 153 -12.12 4.85 3.83
CA GLY A 153 -10.69 4.88 3.60
C GLY A 153 -10.34 4.90 2.12
N MET A 154 -10.87 3.94 1.35
CA MET A 154 -10.67 3.90 -0.10
C MET A 154 -11.27 5.12 -0.81
N LEU A 155 -12.44 5.61 -0.38
CA LEU A 155 -13.05 6.82 -0.95
C LEU A 155 -12.15 8.06 -0.79
N TYR A 156 -11.51 8.26 0.36
CA TYR A 156 -10.58 9.38 0.55
C TYR A 156 -9.41 9.31 -0.44
N VAL A 157 -8.86 8.12 -0.67
CA VAL A 157 -7.77 7.91 -1.64
C VAL A 157 -8.25 8.22 -3.06
N LEU A 158 -9.36 7.64 -3.51
CA LEU A 158 -9.86 7.82 -4.88
C LEU A 158 -10.19 9.30 -5.17
N ASN A 159 -10.79 9.98 -4.18
CA ASN A 159 -11.15 11.39 -4.28
C ASN A 159 -9.93 12.31 -4.25
N GLY A 160 -8.96 12.06 -3.37
CA GLY A 160 -7.82 12.95 -3.16
C GLY A 160 -6.65 12.74 -4.12
N CYS A 161 -6.28 11.48 -4.41
CA CYS A 161 -5.10 11.14 -5.19
C CYS A 161 -5.38 11.27 -6.70
N LYS A 162 -5.26 12.49 -7.24
CA LYS A 162 -5.60 12.78 -8.65
C LYS A 162 -4.66 12.13 -9.67
N LYS A 163 -3.40 11.86 -9.30
CA LYS A 163 -2.39 11.24 -10.19
C LYS A 163 -2.27 9.73 -10.02
N LEU A 164 -3.15 9.10 -9.24
CA LEU A 164 -3.07 7.68 -8.95
C LEU A 164 -3.21 6.87 -10.24
N LYS A 165 -2.26 5.96 -10.46
CA LYS A 165 -2.23 5.04 -11.61
C LYS A 165 -2.42 3.60 -11.18
N LYS A 166 -1.92 3.23 -10.01
CA LYS A 166 -2.01 1.87 -9.49
C LYS A 166 -2.44 1.90 -8.03
N LEU A 167 -3.48 1.13 -7.73
CA LEU A 167 -3.93 0.88 -6.37
C LEU A 167 -3.95 -0.63 -6.16
N GLU A 168 -3.20 -1.10 -5.16
CA GLU A 168 -3.11 -2.51 -4.80
C GLU A 168 -3.57 -2.63 -3.35
N ILE A 169 -4.63 -3.40 -3.12
CA ILE A 169 -5.26 -3.55 -1.81
C ILE A 169 -5.37 -5.04 -1.50
N ARG A 170 -4.98 -5.43 -0.30
CA ARG A 170 -5.26 -6.78 0.22
C ARG A 170 -5.73 -6.74 1.65
N ASP A 171 -6.59 -7.70 2.02
CA ASP A 171 -6.96 -7.97 3.41
C ASP A 171 -7.48 -6.70 4.14
N SER A 172 -8.29 -5.89 3.45
CA SER A 172 -8.80 -4.60 3.95
C SER A 172 -10.33 -4.53 3.83
N PRO A 173 -11.02 -3.84 4.76
CA PRO A 173 -12.49 -3.75 4.80
C PRO A 173 -13.06 -2.73 3.79
N PHE A 174 -12.58 -2.79 2.55
CA PHE A 174 -13.06 -1.99 1.43
C PHE A 174 -13.89 -2.87 0.50
N GLY A 175 -15.04 -2.38 0.08
CA GLY A 175 -16.04 -3.15 -0.64
C GLY A 175 -16.80 -2.33 -1.66
N ASN A 176 -18.08 -2.66 -1.77
CA ASN A 176 -18.92 -2.23 -2.89
C ASN A 176 -19.14 -0.72 -2.93
N VAL A 177 -19.27 -0.05 -1.76
CA VAL A 177 -19.58 1.38 -1.73
C VAL A 177 -18.42 2.18 -2.29
N ALA A 178 -17.18 1.88 -1.87
CA ALA A 178 -16.02 2.57 -2.42
C ALA A 178 -15.79 2.22 -3.89
N LEU A 179 -15.94 0.94 -4.25
CA LEU A 179 -15.72 0.47 -5.61
C LEU A 179 -16.65 1.18 -6.62
N LEU A 180 -17.93 1.35 -6.27
CA LEU A 180 -18.96 1.84 -7.20
C LEU A 180 -19.23 3.35 -7.12
N ALA A 181 -18.62 4.07 -6.17
CA ALA A 181 -18.89 5.50 -5.97
C ALA A 181 -18.46 6.39 -7.14
N ASP A 182 -17.28 6.14 -7.73
CA ASP A 182 -16.77 6.87 -8.89
C ASP A 182 -16.08 5.92 -9.87
N VAL A 183 -16.88 5.16 -10.61
CA VAL A 183 -16.37 4.18 -11.59
C VAL A 183 -15.59 4.82 -12.74
N GLY A 184 -15.83 6.11 -13.03
CA GLY A 184 -15.12 6.87 -14.06
C GLY A 184 -13.65 7.10 -13.71
N LYS A 185 -13.32 7.18 -12.40
CA LYS A 185 -11.95 7.30 -11.90
C LYS A 185 -11.04 6.21 -12.47
N TYR A 186 -11.53 4.99 -12.61
CA TYR A 186 -10.71 3.86 -13.02
C TYR A 186 -10.22 3.94 -14.48
N GLU A 187 -10.89 4.69 -15.36
CA GLU A 187 -10.38 4.96 -16.71
C GLU A 187 -9.13 5.86 -16.72
N THR A 188 -8.92 6.64 -15.65
CA THR A 188 -7.70 7.45 -15.49
C THR A 188 -6.53 6.64 -14.91
N MET A 189 -6.84 5.51 -14.29
CA MET A 189 -5.87 4.61 -13.67
C MET A 189 -5.36 3.58 -14.68
N ARG A 190 -4.20 3.00 -14.39
CA ARG A 190 -3.72 1.82 -15.09
C ARG A 190 -4.46 0.58 -14.61
N SER A 191 -4.54 0.40 -13.29
CA SER A 191 -5.17 -0.78 -12.70
C SER A 191 -5.52 -0.60 -11.22
N LEU A 192 -6.49 -1.40 -10.78
CA LEU A 192 -6.85 -1.63 -9.39
C LEU A 192 -6.77 -3.14 -9.13
N TRP A 193 -6.02 -3.53 -8.11
CA TRP A 193 -6.00 -4.89 -7.57
C TRP A 193 -6.64 -4.88 -6.19
N MET A 194 -7.58 -5.80 -5.95
CA MET A 194 -8.17 -6.05 -4.64
C MET A 194 -8.21 -7.55 -4.37
N SER A 195 -7.71 -8.00 -3.22
CA SER A 195 -7.76 -9.41 -2.82
C SER A 195 -8.13 -9.54 -1.34
N SER A 196 -8.94 -10.53 -0.98
CA SER A 196 -9.44 -10.67 0.40
C SER A 196 -10.12 -9.41 0.94
N CYS A 197 -10.85 -8.69 0.07
CA CYS A 197 -11.59 -7.47 0.38
C CYS A 197 -13.10 -7.74 0.50
N GLU A 198 -13.90 -6.73 0.79
CA GLU A 198 -15.37 -6.82 0.96
C GLU A 198 -16.13 -6.60 -0.36
N VAL A 199 -15.45 -6.72 -1.50
CA VAL A 199 -16.06 -6.58 -2.83
C VAL A 199 -16.83 -7.83 -3.18
N THR A 200 -18.08 -7.66 -3.63
CA THR A 200 -18.92 -8.77 -4.07
C THR A 200 -18.96 -8.91 -5.59
N PHE A 201 -19.28 -10.12 -6.05
CA PHE A 201 -19.40 -10.44 -7.47
C PHE A 201 -20.42 -9.55 -8.20
N GLY A 202 -21.56 -9.26 -7.56
CA GLY A 202 -22.58 -8.37 -8.12
C GLY A 202 -22.09 -6.93 -8.32
N ALA A 203 -21.21 -6.44 -7.45
CA ALA A 203 -20.60 -5.12 -7.62
C ALA A 203 -19.60 -5.12 -8.78
N CYS A 204 -18.83 -6.19 -8.95
CA CYS A 204 -17.95 -6.34 -10.10
C CYS A 204 -18.73 -6.36 -11.43
N LYS A 205 -19.86 -7.09 -11.50
CA LYS A 205 -20.77 -7.06 -12.65
C LYS A 205 -21.31 -5.66 -12.92
N THR A 206 -21.83 -4.99 -11.88
CA THR A 206 -22.36 -3.63 -11.98
C THR A 206 -21.31 -2.66 -12.52
N LEU A 207 -20.04 -2.82 -12.11
CA LEU A 207 -18.95 -1.99 -12.60
C LEU A 207 -18.66 -2.26 -14.08
N ALA A 208 -18.55 -3.53 -14.47
CA ALA A 208 -18.29 -3.94 -15.86
C ALA A 208 -19.38 -3.45 -16.82
N GLU A 209 -20.65 -3.59 -16.42
CA GLU A 209 -21.81 -3.09 -17.19
C GLU A 209 -21.78 -1.57 -17.39
N LYS A 210 -21.37 -0.82 -16.37
CA LYS A 210 -21.27 0.66 -16.44
C LYS A 210 -20.05 1.11 -17.26
N MET A 211 -18.98 0.33 -17.28
CA MET A 211 -17.67 0.74 -17.80
C MET A 211 -17.10 -0.28 -18.79
N PRO A 212 -17.64 -0.39 -20.03
CA PRO A 212 -17.25 -1.42 -21.00
C PRO A 212 -15.81 -1.30 -21.56
N ARG A 213 -15.07 -0.24 -21.18
CA ARG A 213 -13.66 -0.04 -21.52
C ARG A 213 -12.70 -0.54 -20.43
N LEU A 214 -13.26 -1.06 -19.33
CA LEU A 214 -12.51 -1.67 -18.25
C LEU A 214 -12.72 -3.19 -18.34
N ASN A 215 -11.62 -3.94 -18.30
CA ASN A 215 -11.72 -5.36 -18.03
C ASN A 215 -11.78 -5.53 -16.51
N VAL A 216 -12.79 -6.26 -16.03
CA VAL A 216 -12.94 -6.64 -14.63
C VAL A 216 -12.70 -8.14 -14.55
N GLU A 217 -11.49 -8.53 -14.17
CA GLU A 217 -11.12 -9.94 -14.01
C GLU A 217 -11.34 -10.39 -12.57
N ILE A 218 -12.14 -11.44 -12.41
CA ILE A 218 -12.29 -12.18 -11.15
C ILE A 218 -11.35 -13.37 -11.22
N ILE A 219 -10.50 -13.52 -10.20
CA ILE A 219 -9.49 -14.58 -10.13
C ILE A 219 -9.80 -15.40 -8.88
N ASN A 220 -10.10 -16.69 -9.05
CA ASN A 220 -10.44 -17.59 -7.94
C ASN A 220 -9.68 -18.91 -8.12
N GLU A 221 -8.67 -19.13 -7.28
CA GLU A 221 -7.78 -20.28 -7.39
C GLU A 221 -8.35 -21.54 -6.69
N GLY A 222 -9.56 -21.47 -6.12
CA GLY A 222 -10.25 -22.57 -5.44
C GLY A 222 -10.97 -23.57 -6.36
N GLU A 223 -11.16 -24.80 -5.87
CA GLU A 223 -11.68 -25.95 -6.63
C GLU A 223 -13.18 -25.89 -7.01
N GLN A 224 -13.95 -24.92 -6.54
CA GLN A 224 -15.38 -24.81 -6.85
C GLN A 224 -15.69 -23.49 -7.55
N ILE A 225 -15.66 -23.57 -8.88
CA ILE A 225 -16.16 -22.55 -9.79
C ILE A 225 -17.65 -22.82 -9.97
N GLU A 226 -18.52 -22.10 -9.26
CA GLU A 226 -19.89 -21.98 -9.74
C GLU A 226 -19.86 -21.16 -11.04
N ALA A 227 -20.50 -21.66 -12.10
CA ALA A 227 -20.56 -20.99 -13.41
C ALA A 227 -21.23 -19.60 -13.36
N SER A 228 -21.95 -19.31 -12.28
CA SER A 228 -22.48 -17.99 -11.93
C SER A 228 -22.57 -17.88 -10.41
N PRO A 229 -21.54 -17.36 -9.73
CA PRO A 229 -21.61 -17.11 -8.30
C PRO A 229 -22.81 -16.20 -7.97
N ASP A 230 -23.46 -16.43 -6.83
CA ASP A 230 -24.46 -15.50 -6.31
C ASP A 230 -23.83 -14.10 -6.13
N ASP A 231 -24.52 -13.06 -6.59
CA ASP A 231 -24.07 -11.67 -6.60
C ASP A 231 -23.66 -11.14 -5.21
N ARG A 232 -24.12 -11.80 -4.14
CA ARG A 232 -23.74 -11.51 -2.74
C ARG A 232 -22.39 -12.09 -2.33
N HIS A 233 -21.84 -13.05 -3.07
CA HIS A 233 -20.56 -13.67 -2.72
C HIS A 233 -19.41 -12.67 -2.87
N ARG A 234 -18.50 -12.68 -1.90
CA ARG A 234 -17.25 -11.94 -1.96
C ARG A 234 -16.30 -12.60 -2.94
N VAL A 235 -15.64 -11.79 -3.75
CA VAL A 235 -14.62 -12.28 -4.69
C VAL A 235 -13.30 -12.46 -3.96
N GLU A 236 -12.58 -13.55 -4.26
CA GLU A 236 -11.26 -13.80 -3.66
C GLU A 236 -10.27 -12.72 -4.13
N LYS A 237 -10.16 -12.54 -5.45
CA LYS A 237 -9.31 -11.54 -6.08
C LYS A 237 -10.05 -10.89 -7.24
N MET A 238 -9.92 -9.58 -7.36
CA MET A 238 -10.39 -8.78 -8.47
C MET A 238 -9.21 -7.98 -9.04
N TYR A 239 -9.04 -8.06 -10.34
CA TYR A 239 -8.11 -7.23 -11.09
C TYR A 239 -8.86 -6.42 -12.14
N LEU A 240 -8.90 -5.11 -11.94
CA LEU A 240 -9.50 -4.16 -12.84
C LEU A 240 -8.41 -3.41 -13.60
N TYR A 241 -8.55 -3.27 -14.92
CA TYR A 241 -7.66 -2.45 -15.73
C TYR A 241 -8.35 -1.90 -16.97
N ARG A 242 -7.96 -0.70 -17.39
CA ARG A 242 -8.45 -0.11 -18.63
C ARG A 242 -7.79 -0.75 -19.85
N THR A 243 -8.55 -0.92 -20.93
CA THR A 243 -8.06 -1.50 -22.17
C THR A 243 -8.69 -0.81 -23.39
N LEU A 244 -7.96 -0.79 -24.51
CA LEU A 244 -8.49 -0.39 -25.82
C LEU A 244 -8.83 -1.59 -26.72
N VAL A 245 -8.43 -2.80 -26.30
CA VAL A 245 -8.53 -4.03 -27.09
C VAL A 245 -9.68 -4.93 -26.58
N GLY A 246 -10.23 -4.63 -25.40
CA GLY A 246 -11.25 -5.45 -24.75
C GLY A 246 -10.66 -6.65 -24.00
N PRO A 247 -11.48 -7.70 -23.74
CA PRO A 247 -11.08 -8.89 -23.01
C PRO A 247 -9.91 -9.64 -23.66
N ARG A 248 -9.03 -10.19 -22.82
CA ARG A 248 -7.91 -11.03 -23.27
C ARG A 248 -8.38 -12.44 -23.63
N ARG A 249 -7.65 -13.11 -24.53
CA ARG A 249 -8.01 -14.45 -25.07
C ARG A 249 -7.24 -15.61 -24.44
N ASP A 250 -6.34 -15.31 -23.52
CA ASP A 250 -5.42 -16.24 -22.86
C ASP A 250 -5.73 -16.39 -21.37
N ALA A 251 -6.98 -16.10 -20.97
CA ALA A 251 -7.43 -16.30 -19.60
C ALA A 251 -7.43 -17.80 -19.25
N PRO A 252 -6.75 -18.22 -18.17
CA PRO A 252 -6.88 -19.58 -17.67
C PRO A 252 -8.27 -19.77 -17.05
N ASP A 253 -8.67 -21.02 -16.83
CA ASP A 253 -10.04 -21.38 -16.42
C ASP A 253 -10.49 -20.79 -15.07
N PHE A 254 -9.53 -20.40 -14.22
CA PHE A 254 -9.75 -19.76 -12.92
C PHE A 254 -9.89 -18.22 -12.99
N VAL A 255 -9.95 -17.65 -14.19
CA VAL A 255 -10.11 -16.21 -14.43
C VAL A 255 -11.32 -15.92 -15.32
N TRP A 256 -12.24 -15.08 -14.83
CA TRP A 256 -13.40 -14.63 -15.59
C TRP A 256 -13.34 -13.13 -15.82
N THR A 257 -13.42 -12.70 -17.08
CA THR A 257 -13.62 -11.29 -17.43
C THR A 257 -15.11 -11.01 -17.52
N LEU A 258 -15.59 -10.08 -16.71
CA LEU A 258 -16.97 -9.56 -16.74
C LEU A 258 -17.14 -8.47 -17.79
#